data_AF-A0A7W7LIQ6-F1
#
_entry.id   AF-A0A7W7LIQ6-F1
#
_cell.length_a   1.000
_cell.length_b   1.000
_cell.length_c   1.000
_cell.angle_alpha   90.00
_cell.angle_beta   90.00
_cell.angle_gamma   90.00
#
_symmetry.space_group_name_H-M   'P 1'
#
loop_
_entity.id
_entity.type
_entity.pdbx_description
1 polymer ?
#
loop_
_entity_poly.entity_id
_entity_poly.type
_entity_poly.pdbx_seq_one_letter_code
_entity_poly.pdbx_strand_id
1 'polypeptide(L)'
;MSHFVQATEAARDAYAHYDPPAMLAVAAEYEGLPEGISAVGQAIRDLVLNTADRYPVDKALAEQLAVVFAHVHAAESKAAEVAHLFRDLHEHDLKRYEEPRPGEHMWNIFERRLDGTYARRPSVFVLACQDIAHTYARNELTRMMNGPSVAAEYEGLPTGLENIAAAIRFLAVKSAEAYPVEKPVAEAVAEVEHQLMRAVSAAQELFPRFRRLHAPDIKRHEAPRNGTVAEAMWDA
;
A
#
# COMPACT_ATOMS: atom_id res chain seq x y z
N MET A 1 9.96 -15.41 4.11
CA MET A 1 9.41 -14.08 4.43
C MET A 1 8.89 -13.50 3.12
N SER A 2 7.67 -12.98 3.11
CA SER A 2 7.05 -12.38 1.92
C SER A 2 7.86 -11.16 1.45
N HIS A 3 8.05 -11.04 0.14
CA HIS A 3 8.60 -9.85 -0.48
C HIS A 3 7.62 -8.69 -0.42
N PHE A 4 6.32 -8.97 -0.58
CA PHE A 4 5.29 -7.93 -0.46
C PHE A 4 5.29 -7.28 0.92
N VAL A 5 5.36 -8.08 2.00
CA VAL A 5 5.47 -7.57 3.38
C VAL A 5 6.70 -6.69 3.53
N GLN A 6 7.88 -7.14 3.08
CA GLN A 6 9.12 -6.36 3.19
C GLN A 6 9.00 -5.00 2.49
N ALA A 7 8.44 -4.98 1.28
CA ALA A 7 8.27 -3.74 0.52
C ALA A 7 7.28 -2.79 1.21
N THR A 8 6.16 -3.30 1.73
CA THR A 8 5.16 -2.44 2.38
C THR A 8 5.56 -2.00 3.78
N GLU A 9 6.35 -2.80 4.52
CA GLU A 9 6.97 -2.39 5.78
C GLU A 9 7.89 -1.19 5.58
N ALA A 10 8.74 -1.23 4.57
CA ALA A 10 9.59 -0.10 4.22
C ALA A 10 8.75 1.15 3.90
N ALA A 11 7.63 0.99 3.18
CA ALA A 11 6.75 2.10 2.87
C ALA A 11 6.06 2.70 4.10
N ARG A 12 5.56 1.84 5.01
CA ARG A 12 5.00 2.25 6.30
C ARG A 12 6.02 3.01 7.13
N ASP A 13 7.24 2.47 7.24
CA ASP A 13 8.29 3.03 8.10
C ASP A 13 8.80 4.37 7.56
N ALA A 14 8.91 4.52 6.23
CA ALA A 14 9.21 5.79 5.59
C ALA A 14 8.18 6.87 5.97
N TYR A 15 6.90 6.51 5.97
CA TYR A 15 5.82 7.45 6.29
C TYR A 15 5.67 7.72 7.80
N ALA A 16 5.89 6.73 8.65
CA ALA A 16 5.78 6.87 10.11
C ALA A 16 6.69 7.96 10.68
N HIS A 17 7.85 8.17 10.06
CA HIS A 17 8.84 9.18 10.47
C HIS A 17 8.71 10.49 9.69
N TYR A 18 7.78 10.56 8.74
CA TYR A 18 7.63 11.73 7.90
C TYR A 18 6.90 12.86 8.61
N ASP A 19 7.53 14.03 8.62
CA ASP A 19 6.91 15.27 9.07
C ASP A 19 6.91 16.30 7.92
N PRO A 20 5.75 16.54 7.28
CA PRO A 20 5.65 17.43 6.15
C PRO A 20 6.14 18.85 6.51
N PRO A 21 7.04 19.43 5.70
CA PRO A 21 7.61 20.73 6.03
C PRO A 21 6.64 21.91 5.85
N ALA A 22 5.56 21.73 5.07
CA ALA A 22 4.57 22.75 4.79
C ALA A 22 3.27 22.11 4.27
N MET A 23 2.19 22.90 4.21
CA MET A 23 0.89 22.43 3.68
C MET A 23 0.94 21.98 2.23
N LEU A 24 1.83 22.54 1.39
CA LEU A 24 2.00 22.05 0.02
C LEU A 24 2.59 20.64 -0.05
N ALA A 25 3.36 20.23 0.97
CA ALA A 25 3.82 18.85 1.07
C ALA A 25 2.69 17.93 1.54
N VAL A 26 1.81 18.39 2.43
CA VAL A 26 0.59 17.66 2.81
C VAL A 26 -0.35 17.49 1.62
N ALA A 27 -0.56 18.55 0.83
CA ALA A 27 -1.34 18.53 -0.40
C ALA A 27 -0.81 17.48 -1.39
N ALA A 28 0.52 17.42 -1.54
CA ALA A 28 1.16 16.41 -2.37
C ALA A 28 0.87 14.98 -1.88
N GLU A 29 0.83 14.73 -0.56
CA GLU A 29 0.44 13.42 -0.04
C GLU A 29 -1.01 13.07 -0.40
N TYR A 30 -1.97 14.00 -0.24
CA TYR A 30 -3.36 13.77 -0.63
C TYR A 30 -3.52 13.45 -2.12
N GLU A 31 -2.80 14.19 -2.97
CA GLU A 31 -2.75 13.95 -4.42
C GLU A 31 -2.07 12.65 -4.80
N GLY A 32 -1.09 12.22 -4.00
CA GLY A 32 -0.32 11.00 -4.22
C GLY A 32 -1.01 9.72 -3.74
N LEU A 33 -2.01 9.81 -2.85
CA LEU A 33 -2.72 8.63 -2.32
C LEU A 33 -3.20 7.66 -3.42
N PRO A 34 -3.86 8.10 -4.51
CA PRO A 34 -4.32 7.18 -5.55
C PRO A 34 -3.15 6.47 -6.23
N GLU A 35 -2.10 7.20 -6.60
CA GLU A 35 -0.92 6.63 -7.27
C GLU A 35 -0.20 5.61 -6.38
N GLY A 36 0.00 5.93 -5.10
CA GLY A 36 0.61 5.00 -4.15
C GLY A 36 -0.21 3.73 -3.95
N ILE A 37 -1.54 3.85 -3.81
CA ILE A 37 -2.43 2.68 -3.71
C ILE A 37 -2.45 1.89 -5.03
N SER A 38 -2.39 2.56 -6.18
CA SER A 38 -2.31 1.92 -7.50
C SER A 38 -1.08 1.04 -7.62
N ALA A 39 0.09 1.50 -7.13
CA ALA A 39 1.32 0.69 -7.10
C ALA A 39 1.17 -0.60 -6.27
N VAL A 40 0.44 -0.54 -5.15
CA VAL A 40 0.08 -1.71 -4.34
C VAL A 40 -0.86 -2.63 -5.13
N GLY A 41 -1.88 -2.06 -5.78
CA GLY A 41 -2.81 -2.77 -6.64
C GLY A 41 -2.11 -3.51 -7.78
N GLN A 42 -1.10 -2.91 -8.40
CA GLN A 42 -0.29 -3.54 -9.45
C GLN A 42 0.43 -4.80 -8.95
N ALA A 43 1.06 -4.75 -7.78
CA ALA A 43 1.71 -5.93 -7.21
C ALA A 43 0.70 -7.07 -6.94
N ILE A 44 -0.49 -6.74 -6.44
CA ILE A 44 -1.54 -7.73 -6.19
C ILE A 44 -2.10 -8.29 -7.50
N ARG A 45 -2.28 -7.44 -8.52
CA ARG A 45 -2.69 -7.87 -9.86
C ARG A 45 -1.67 -8.85 -10.45
N ASP A 46 -0.38 -8.57 -10.32
CA ASP A 46 0.66 -9.47 -10.79
C ASP A 46 0.63 -10.80 -10.02
N LEU A 47 0.38 -10.76 -8.72
CA LEU A 47 0.14 -11.97 -7.93
C LEU A 47 -1.08 -12.75 -8.45
N VAL A 48 -2.21 -12.10 -8.74
CA VAL A 48 -3.40 -12.73 -9.35
C VAL A 48 -3.03 -13.45 -10.65
N LEU A 49 -2.35 -12.75 -11.56
CA LEU A 49 -1.98 -13.30 -12.87
C LEU A 49 -1.02 -14.48 -12.73
N ASN A 50 0.00 -14.35 -11.88
CA ASN A 50 0.95 -15.44 -11.64
C ASN A 50 0.26 -16.65 -10.96
N THR A 51 -0.67 -16.43 -10.03
CA THR A 51 -1.48 -17.50 -9.41
C THR A 51 -2.39 -18.18 -10.42
N ALA A 52 -2.95 -17.45 -11.39
CA ALA A 52 -3.86 -18.00 -12.40
C ALA A 52 -3.13 -18.83 -13.47
N ASP A 53 -1.95 -18.35 -13.91
CA ASP A 53 -1.31 -18.82 -15.14
C ASP A 53 0.02 -19.54 -14.93
N ARG A 54 0.74 -19.28 -13.81
CA ARG A 54 2.13 -19.74 -13.62
C ARG A 54 2.33 -20.68 -12.45
N TYR A 55 1.78 -20.34 -11.28
CA TYR A 55 2.01 -21.13 -10.07
C TYR A 55 1.20 -22.43 -10.12
N PRO A 56 1.77 -23.57 -9.69
CA PRO A 56 1.08 -24.86 -9.65
C PRO A 56 0.13 -24.94 -8.45
N VAL A 57 -0.87 -24.05 -8.42
CA VAL A 57 -1.87 -23.94 -7.35
C VAL A 57 -3.28 -24.03 -7.90
N ASP A 58 -4.26 -24.20 -6.99
CA ASP A 58 -5.66 -24.21 -7.37
C ASP A 58 -6.11 -22.81 -7.83
N LYS A 59 -6.81 -22.74 -8.97
CA LYS A 59 -7.30 -21.50 -9.60
C LYS A 59 -8.26 -20.72 -8.71
N ALA A 60 -8.94 -21.39 -7.78
CA ALA A 60 -9.77 -20.79 -6.76
C ALA A 60 -9.04 -19.71 -5.91
N LEU A 61 -7.70 -19.80 -5.82
CA LEU A 61 -6.89 -18.81 -5.10
C LEU A 61 -6.74 -17.52 -5.91
N ALA A 62 -6.65 -17.60 -7.24
CA ALA A 62 -6.61 -16.42 -8.11
C ALA A 62 -7.93 -15.64 -8.03
N GLU A 63 -9.07 -16.33 -7.99
CA GLU A 63 -10.38 -15.71 -7.81
C GLU A 63 -10.47 -14.92 -6.50
N GLN A 64 -9.93 -15.49 -5.42
CA GLN A 64 -9.90 -14.81 -4.13
C GLN A 64 -8.96 -13.61 -4.12
N LEU A 65 -7.78 -13.72 -4.72
CA LEU A 65 -6.86 -12.59 -4.89
C LEU A 65 -7.50 -11.48 -5.73
N ALA A 66 -8.34 -11.81 -6.72
CA ALA A 66 -9.06 -10.82 -7.50
C ALA A 66 -10.07 -10.03 -6.65
N VAL A 67 -10.68 -10.66 -5.63
CA VAL A 67 -11.52 -9.95 -4.64
C VAL A 67 -10.68 -8.97 -3.82
N VAL A 68 -9.49 -9.38 -3.37
CA VAL A 68 -8.56 -8.49 -2.66
C VAL A 68 -8.18 -7.29 -3.54
N PHE A 69 -7.79 -7.55 -4.78
CA PHE A 69 -7.46 -6.52 -5.76
C PHE A 69 -8.62 -5.52 -5.97
N ALA A 70 -9.86 -6.03 -6.10
CA ALA A 70 -11.03 -5.16 -6.27
C ALA A 70 -11.24 -4.23 -5.06
N HIS A 71 -10.99 -4.68 -3.83
CA HIS A 71 -11.05 -3.82 -2.65
C HIS A 71 -9.96 -2.75 -2.64
N VAL A 72 -8.73 -3.09 -3.05
CA VAL A 72 -7.64 -2.12 -3.18
C VAL A 72 -7.96 -1.06 -4.25
N HIS A 73 -8.50 -1.47 -5.39
CA HIS A 73 -8.91 -0.53 -6.44
C HIS A 73 -10.06 0.39 -6.01
N ALA A 74 -10.97 -0.11 -5.17
CA ALA A 74 -11.99 0.73 -4.56
C ALA A 74 -11.38 1.75 -3.57
N ALA A 75 -10.32 1.40 -2.85
CA ALA A 75 -9.60 2.35 -2.00
C ALA A 75 -8.84 3.41 -2.83
N GLU A 76 -8.24 3.02 -3.95
CA GLU A 76 -7.63 3.95 -4.93
C GLU A 76 -8.67 4.95 -5.45
N SER A 77 -9.85 4.45 -5.84
CA SER A 77 -10.95 5.30 -6.32
C SER A 77 -11.37 6.30 -5.25
N LYS A 78 -11.46 5.86 -3.98
CA LYS A 78 -11.80 6.73 -2.85
C LYS A 78 -10.72 7.77 -2.58
N ALA A 79 -9.44 7.38 -2.70
CA ALA A 79 -8.32 8.29 -2.55
C ALA A 79 -8.33 9.41 -3.59
N ALA A 80 -8.82 9.13 -4.81
CA ALA A 80 -8.88 10.13 -5.87
C ALA A 80 -9.77 11.33 -5.47
N GLU A 81 -10.80 11.10 -4.65
CA GLU A 81 -11.71 12.15 -4.17
C GLU A 81 -11.02 13.11 -3.18
N VAL A 82 -10.05 12.64 -2.40
CA VAL A 82 -9.40 13.41 -1.31
C VAL A 82 -8.75 14.68 -1.85
N ALA A 83 -7.97 14.57 -2.91
CA ALA A 83 -7.25 15.70 -3.50
C ALA A 83 -8.19 16.75 -4.09
N HIS A 84 -9.29 16.31 -4.70
CA HIS A 84 -10.32 17.23 -5.20
C HIS A 84 -10.98 17.99 -4.06
N LEU A 85 -11.42 17.27 -3.01
CA LEU A 85 -12.03 17.88 -1.84
C LEU A 85 -11.10 18.89 -1.14
N PHE A 86 -9.83 18.53 -0.98
CA PHE A 86 -8.83 19.44 -0.39
C PHE A 86 -8.66 20.71 -1.23
N ARG A 87 -8.53 20.57 -2.56
CA ARG A 87 -8.36 21.72 -3.48
C ARG A 87 -9.57 22.64 -3.47
N ASP A 88 -10.77 22.09 -3.46
CA ASP A 88 -12.00 22.88 -3.47
C ASP A 88 -12.18 23.68 -2.17
N LEU A 89 -11.86 23.08 -1.02
CA LEU A 89 -11.99 23.75 0.28
C LEU A 89 -10.87 24.78 0.53
N HIS A 90 -9.66 24.53 0.01
CA HIS A 90 -8.49 25.39 0.21
C HIS A 90 -8.08 26.19 -1.03
N GLU A 91 -8.98 26.42 -1.99
CA GLU A 91 -8.67 27.12 -3.25
C GLU A 91 -7.96 28.46 -3.01
N HIS A 92 -8.45 29.23 -2.04
CA HIS A 92 -7.89 30.54 -1.69
C HIS A 92 -6.48 30.43 -1.11
N ASP A 93 -6.23 29.44 -0.26
CA ASP A 93 -4.91 29.25 0.33
C ASP A 93 -3.90 28.77 -0.70
N LEU A 94 -4.30 27.82 -1.57
CA LEU A 94 -3.48 27.34 -2.67
C LEU A 94 -3.13 28.47 -3.64
N LYS A 95 -4.11 29.30 -4.01
CA LYS A 95 -3.87 30.46 -4.88
C LYS A 95 -2.87 31.44 -4.29
N ARG A 96 -2.86 31.64 -2.97
CA ARG A 96 -1.86 32.51 -2.31
C ARG A 96 -0.45 31.95 -2.39
N TYR A 97 -0.29 30.63 -2.47
CA TYR A 97 1.02 29.99 -2.66
C TYR A 97 1.47 30.00 -4.12
N GLU A 98 0.56 29.76 -5.05
CA GLU A 98 0.85 29.68 -6.49
C GLU A 98 1.01 31.06 -7.13
N GLU A 99 0.17 32.02 -6.73
CA GLU A 99 0.13 33.40 -7.22
C GLU A 99 0.16 34.40 -6.04
N PRO A 100 1.29 34.48 -5.31
CA PRO A 100 1.39 35.36 -4.15
C PRO A 100 1.22 36.83 -4.55
N ARG A 101 0.41 37.56 -3.77
CA ARG A 101 0.24 39.00 -3.94
C ARG A 101 1.55 39.75 -3.63
N PRO A 102 1.73 40.97 -4.13
CA PRO A 102 2.83 41.83 -3.68
C PRO A 102 2.81 41.97 -2.15
N GLY A 103 3.92 41.58 -1.51
CA GLY A 103 4.04 41.66 -0.05
C GLY A 103 3.34 40.54 0.75
N GLU A 104 2.91 39.43 0.13
CA GLU A 104 2.20 38.33 0.80
C GLU A 104 2.91 37.82 2.07
N HIS A 105 4.24 37.79 2.07
CA HIS A 105 5.07 37.38 3.20
C HIS A 105 4.81 38.16 4.51
N MET A 106 4.30 39.39 4.43
CA MET A 106 3.96 40.21 5.60
C MET A 106 2.73 39.69 6.36
N TRP A 107 1.91 38.84 5.72
CA TRP A 107 0.71 38.22 6.31
C TRP A 107 0.99 36.83 6.90
N ASN A 108 2.17 36.27 6.67
CA ASN A 108 2.53 34.95 7.16
C ASN A 108 2.87 35.02 8.65
N ILE A 109 2.20 34.19 9.45
CA ILE A 109 2.36 34.13 10.91
C ILE A 109 3.69 33.47 11.36
N PHE A 110 4.42 32.84 10.45
CA PHE A 110 5.75 32.27 10.70
C PHE A 110 6.77 32.83 9.70
N GLU A 111 8.00 33.08 10.17
CA GLU A 111 9.12 33.44 9.31
C GLU A 111 9.33 32.37 8.23
N ARG A 112 9.67 32.85 7.03
CA ARG A 112 10.09 32.02 5.89
C ARG A 112 11.10 30.97 6.37
N ARG A 113 10.81 29.67 6.22
CA ARG A 113 11.81 28.63 6.51
C ARG A 113 13.08 28.94 5.73
N LEU A 114 14.23 28.79 6.40
CA LEU A 114 15.57 29.15 5.90
C LEU A 114 15.97 28.44 4.59
N ASP A 115 15.29 27.35 4.22
CA ASP A 115 15.47 26.64 2.95
C ASP A 115 14.77 27.32 1.76
N GLY A 116 13.96 28.36 2.01
CA GLY A 116 13.45 29.29 1.00
C GLY A 116 12.41 28.73 0.05
N THR A 117 12.04 27.45 0.16
CA THR A 117 11.15 26.77 -0.77
C THR A 117 9.79 26.46 -0.15
N TYR A 118 8.76 27.13 -0.66
CA TYR A 118 7.38 26.61 -0.71
C TYR A 118 7.21 25.66 -1.91
N ALA A 119 8.28 24.97 -2.31
CA ALA A 119 8.24 24.15 -3.52
C ALA A 119 7.39 22.91 -3.24
N ARG A 120 6.41 22.67 -4.12
CA ARG A 120 5.66 21.42 -4.17
C ARG A 120 6.67 20.27 -4.27
N ARG A 121 6.64 19.37 -3.29
CA ARG A 121 7.50 18.17 -3.26
C ARG A 121 6.69 16.97 -3.77
N PRO A 122 7.34 15.94 -4.33
CA PRO A 122 6.67 14.67 -4.57
C PRO A 122 6.14 14.09 -3.25
N SER A 123 5.05 13.32 -3.34
CA SER A 123 4.53 12.56 -2.20
C SER A 123 5.55 11.54 -1.72
N VAL A 124 5.85 11.56 -0.42
CA VAL A 124 6.68 10.54 0.22
C VAL A 124 5.98 9.19 0.16
N PHE A 125 4.65 9.16 0.33
CA PHE A 125 3.88 7.92 0.18
C PHE A 125 4.01 7.30 -1.21
N VAL A 126 3.92 8.10 -2.28
CA VAL A 126 4.12 7.63 -3.66
C VAL A 126 5.53 7.07 -3.83
N LEU A 127 6.56 7.85 -3.47
CA LEU A 127 7.95 7.41 -3.59
C LEU A 127 8.21 6.11 -2.83
N ALA A 128 7.63 5.98 -1.64
CA ALA A 128 7.71 4.78 -0.83
C ALA A 128 7.01 3.57 -1.46
N CYS A 129 5.92 3.79 -2.21
CA CYS A 129 5.14 2.73 -2.86
C CYS A 129 5.66 2.33 -4.24
N GLN A 130 6.49 3.16 -4.90
CA GLN A 130 7.01 2.89 -6.26
C GLN A 130 7.79 1.58 -6.36
N ASP A 131 8.46 1.16 -5.29
CA ASP A 131 9.19 -0.11 -5.25
C ASP A 131 8.27 -1.33 -5.07
N ILE A 132 7.05 -1.13 -4.53
CA ILE A 132 6.09 -2.22 -4.28
C ILE A 132 5.61 -2.85 -5.59
N ALA A 133 5.27 -2.03 -6.58
CA ALA A 133 4.83 -2.50 -7.90
C ALA A 133 5.87 -3.40 -8.58
N HIS A 134 7.16 -3.15 -8.33
CA HIS A 134 8.26 -3.92 -8.90
C HIS A 134 8.55 -5.24 -8.19
N THR A 135 7.83 -5.53 -7.09
CA THR A 135 8.08 -6.70 -6.23
C THR A 135 8.07 -8.00 -7.04
N TYR A 136 7.03 -8.27 -7.82
CA TYR A 136 6.88 -9.52 -8.58
C TYR A 136 7.57 -9.49 -9.95
N ALA A 137 7.91 -8.32 -10.46
CA ALA A 137 8.72 -8.19 -11.67
C ALA A 137 10.20 -8.54 -11.42
N ARG A 138 10.71 -8.27 -10.20
CA ARG A 138 12.12 -8.46 -9.84
C ARG A 138 12.39 -9.73 -9.04
N ASN A 139 11.42 -10.17 -8.23
CA ASN A 139 11.56 -11.37 -7.40
C ASN A 139 10.77 -12.52 -8.04
N GLU A 140 11.49 -13.49 -8.60
CA GLU A 140 10.87 -14.71 -9.10
C GLU A 140 10.61 -15.67 -7.95
N LEU A 141 9.34 -16.02 -7.73
CA LEU A 141 8.96 -17.06 -6.79
C LEU A 141 9.07 -18.42 -7.47
N THR A 142 10.16 -19.11 -7.20
CA THR A 142 10.43 -20.44 -7.76
C THR A 142 9.97 -21.58 -6.84
N ARG A 143 9.53 -21.27 -5.61
CA ARG A 143 9.16 -22.25 -4.59
C ARG A 143 7.75 -22.05 -4.09
N MET A 144 7.06 -23.17 -3.88
CA MET A 144 5.71 -23.17 -3.30
C MET A 144 5.69 -22.96 -1.79
N MET A 145 6.69 -23.50 -1.09
CA MET A 145 6.79 -23.51 0.37
C MET A 145 8.22 -23.19 0.82
N ASN A 146 8.38 -22.73 2.07
CA ASN A 146 9.63 -22.33 2.73
C ASN A 146 10.37 -21.12 2.12
N GLY A 147 11.00 -20.31 2.97
CA GLY A 147 11.79 -19.15 2.54
C GLY A 147 10.91 -18.08 1.86
N PRO A 148 11.44 -17.37 0.84
CA PRO A 148 10.61 -16.64 -0.11
C PRO A 148 9.89 -17.63 -1.01
N SER A 149 8.55 -17.66 -0.93
CA SER A 149 7.71 -18.66 -1.60
C SER A 149 6.30 -18.13 -1.84
N VAL A 150 5.55 -18.78 -2.73
CA VAL A 150 4.14 -18.47 -2.99
C VAL A 150 3.29 -18.54 -1.72
N ALA A 151 3.49 -19.57 -0.88
CA ALA A 151 2.84 -19.69 0.41
C ALA A 151 3.14 -18.49 1.33
N ALA A 152 4.39 -18.04 1.38
CA ALA A 152 4.78 -16.90 2.20
C ALA A 152 4.11 -15.60 1.74
N GLU A 153 3.92 -15.39 0.44
CA GLU A 153 3.17 -14.23 -0.06
C GLU A 153 1.69 -14.30 0.31
N TYR A 154 1.05 -15.47 0.17
CA TYR A 154 -0.36 -15.62 0.56
C TYR A 154 -0.58 -15.41 2.05
N GLU A 155 0.33 -15.91 2.87
CA GLU A 155 0.32 -15.72 4.32
C GLU A 155 0.59 -14.25 4.71
N GLY A 156 1.54 -13.61 4.02
CA GLY A 156 1.96 -12.25 4.32
C GLY A 156 1.06 -11.15 3.75
N LEU A 157 0.24 -11.45 2.74
CA LEU A 157 -0.59 -10.46 2.04
C LEU A 157 -1.45 -9.58 2.99
N PRO A 158 -2.15 -10.13 4.01
CA PRO A 158 -2.92 -9.31 4.95
C PRO A 158 -2.04 -8.31 5.70
N THR A 159 -0.92 -8.76 6.26
CA THR A 159 0.05 -7.90 6.96
C THR A 159 0.63 -6.85 6.01
N GLY A 160 0.90 -7.24 4.77
CA GLY A 160 1.40 -6.31 3.76
C GLY A 160 0.42 -5.17 3.48
N LEU A 161 -0.87 -5.47 3.41
CA LEU A 161 -1.95 -4.48 3.26
C LEU A 161 -2.14 -3.63 4.52
N GLU A 162 -2.02 -4.23 5.71
CA GLU A 162 -2.07 -3.51 7.00
C GLU A 162 -0.96 -2.45 7.10
N ASN A 163 0.23 -2.73 6.57
CA ASN A 163 1.31 -1.74 6.54
C ASN A 163 0.93 -0.49 5.72
N ILE A 164 0.28 -0.67 4.58
CA ILE A 164 -0.19 0.44 3.74
C ILE A 164 -1.34 1.19 4.40
N ALA A 165 -2.30 0.46 4.99
CA ALA A 165 -3.36 1.06 5.77
C ALA A 165 -2.80 1.88 6.94
N ALA A 166 -1.77 1.39 7.63
CA ALA A 166 -1.10 2.11 8.70
C ALA A 166 -0.40 3.40 8.22
N ALA A 167 0.23 3.38 7.04
CA ALA A 167 0.80 4.58 6.43
C ALA A 167 -0.27 5.66 6.20
N ILE A 168 -1.41 5.30 5.62
CA ILE A 168 -2.54 6.21 5.40
C ILE A 168 -3.16 6.65 6.73
N ARG A 169 -3.22 5.76 7.73
CA ARG A 169 -3.69 6.09 9.07
C ARG A 169 -2.85 7.19 9.73
N PHE A 170 -1.53 7.19 9.57
CA PHE A 170 -0.69 8.29 10.06
C PHE A 170 -1.08 9.63 9.42
N LEU A 171 -1.37 9.65 8.11
CA LEU A 171 -1.87 10.84 7.43
C LEU A 171 -3.26 11.24 7.96
N ALA A 172 -4.17 10.29 8.13
CA ALA A 172 -5.52 10.54 8.63
C ALA A 172 -5.51 11.17 10.02
N VAL A 173 -4.73 10.61 10.95
CA VAL A 173 -4.58 11.13 12.32
C VAL A 173 -4.01 12.55 12.31
N LYS A 174 -2.90 12.78 11.59
CA LYS A 174 -2.34 14.14 11.49
C LYS A 174 -3.30 15.13 10.83
N SER A 175 -4.06 14.70 9.82
CA SER A 175 -5.09 15.53 9.17
C SER A 175 -6.22 15.91 10.14
N ALA A 176 -6.60 15.01 11.04
CA ALA A 176 -7.65 15.25 12.02
C ALA A 176 -7.20 16.09 13.23
N GLU A 177 -5.94 15.94 13.65
CA GLU A 177 -5.46 16.46 14.94
C GLU A 177 -4.48 17.63 14.84
N ALA A 178 -3.74 17.75 13.73
CA ALA A 178 -2.57 18.64 13.65
C ALA A 178 -2.58 19.59 12.45
N TYR A 179 -3.00 19.11 11.27
CA TYR A 179 -2.98 19.93 10.07
C TYR A 179 -4.14 20.94 10.04
N PRO A 180 -3.90 22.17 9.56
CA PRO A 180 -4.94 23.17 9.39
C PRO A 180 -5.78 22.88 8.13
N VAL A 181 -6.48 21.74 8.13
CA VAL A 181 -7.43 21.34 7.07
C VAL A 181 -8.84 21.23 7.63
N GLU A 182 -9.86 21.38 6.78
CA GLU A 182 -11.23 21.18 7.24
C GLU A 182 -11.51 19.71 7.54
N LYS A 183 -12.40 19.49 8.52
CA LYS A 183 -12.83 18.16 8.97
C LYS A 183 -13.22 17.20 7.82
N PRO A 184 -13.95 17.63 6.77
CA PRO A 184 -14.29 16.73 5.66
C PRO A 184 -13.07 16.14 4.94
N VAL A 185 -11.95 16.87 4.85
CA VAL A 185 -10.71 16.35 4.25
C VAL A 185 -10.15 15.22 5.11
N ALA A 186 -10.07 15.42 6.42
CA ALA A 186 -9.58 14.39 7.34
C ALA A 186 -10.48 13.13 7.35
N GLU A 187 -11.80 13.32 7.29
CA GLU A 187 -12.77 12.22 7.18
C GLU A 187 -12.61 11.45 5.86
N ALA A 188 -12.37 12.15 4.74
CA ALA A 188 -12.14 11.51 3.46
C ALA A 188 -10.87 10.63 3.46
N VAL A 189 -9.78 11.08 4.08
CA VAL A 189 -8.55 10.27 4.23
C VAL A 189 -8.79 9.05 5.12
N ALA A 190 -9.53 9.20 6.22
CA ALA A 190 -9.89 8.08 7.09
C ALA A 190 -10.74 7.02 6.36
N GLU A 191 -11.63 7.43 5.47
CA GLU A 191 -12.43 6.50 4.66
C GLU A 191 -11.57 5.69 3.68
N VAL A 192 -10.47 6.25 3.16
CA VAL A 192 -9.50 5.50 2.34
C VAL A 192 -8.85 4.37 3.14
N GLU A 193 -8.45 4.65 4.38
CA GLU A 193 -7.90 3.64 5.29
C GLU A 193 -8.93 2.55 5.59
N HIS A 194 -10.18 2.94 5.89
CA HIS A 194 -11.25 1.99 6.13
C HIS A 194 -11.49 1.06 4.92
N GLN A 195 -11.45 1.62 3.71
CA GLN A 195 -11.62 0.84 2.49
C GLN A 195 -10.46 -0.13 2.25
N LEU A 196 -9.21 0.23 2.59
CA LEU A 196 -8.07 -0.71 2.57
C LEU A 196 -8.22 -1.83 3.59
N MET A 197 -8.78 -1.56 4.78
CA MET A 197 -9.01 -2.60 5.79
C MET A 197 -10.00 -3.68 5.31
N ARG A 198 -10.87 -3.37 4.34
CA ARG A 198 -11.70 -4.38 3.67
C ARG A 198 -10.87 -5.32 2.78
N ALA A 199 -9.83 -4.81 2.13
CA ALA A 199 -8.88 -5.65 1.39
C ALA A 199 -8.09 -6.56 2.35
N VAL A 200 -7.66 -6.03 3.50
CA VAL A 200 -7.02 -6.82 4.58
C VAL A 200 -7.92 -7.99 4.98
N SER A 201 -9.18 -7.70 5.29
CA SER A 201 -10.14 -8.74 5.69
C SER A 201 -10.33 -9.81 4.59
N ALA A 202 -10.43 -9.42 3.32
CA ALA A 202 -10.52 -10.37 2.22
C ALA A 202 -9.25 -11.23 2.05
N ALA A 203 -8.08 -10.66 2.34
CA ALA A 203 -6.80 -11.36 2.25
C ALA A 203 -6.61 -12.39 3.37
N GLN A 204 -7.19 -12.18 4.56
CA GLN A 204 -7.04 -13.09 5.71
C GLN A 204 -7.48 -14.52 5.42
N GLU A 205 -8.44 -14.71 4.51
CA GLU A 205 -8.92 -16.04 4.11
C GLU A 205 -8.00 -16.77 3.12
N LEU A 206 -7.00 -16.09 2.54
CA LEU A 206 -6.25 -16.60 1.39
C LEU A 206 -5.37 -17.78 1.77
N PHE A 207 -4.53 -17.61 2.80
CA PHE A 207 -3.64 -18.66 3.25
C PHE A 207 -4.36 -19.86 3.89
N PRO A 208 -5.41 -19.68 4.72
CA PRO A 208 -6.26 -20.79 5.14
C PRO A 208 -6.84 -21.59 3.98
N ARG A 209 -7.28 -20.92 2.90
CA ARG A 209 -7.78 -21.60 1.70
C ARG A 209 -6.69 -22.36 0.97
N PHE A 210 -5.49 -21.76 0.81
CA PHE A 210 -4.33 -22.44 0.24
C PHE A 210 -4.00 -23.72 1.03
N ARG A 211 -3.98 -23.66 2.36
CA ARG A 211 -3.73 -24.84 3.20
C ARG A 211 -4.76 -25.95 3.02
N ARG A 212 -6.04 -25.61 2.88
CA ARG A 212 -7.11 -26.59 2.64
C ARG A 212 -6.98 -27.26 1.28
N LEU A 213 -6.78 -26.48 0.23
CA LEU A 213 -6.71 -26.99 -1.15
C LEU A 213 -5.45 -27.82 -1.40
N HIS A 214 -4.34 -27.50 -0.74
CA HIS A 214 -3.05 -28.17 -0.90
C HIS A 214 -2.64 -29.03 0.30
N ALA A 215 -3.60 -29.47 1.13
CA ALA A 215 -3.33 -30.23 2.34
C ALA A 215 -2.47 -31.49 2.13
N PRO A 216 -2.65 -32.30 1.06
CA PRO A 216 -1.79 -33.46 0.81
C PRO A 216 -0.32 -33.08 0.55
N ASP A 217 -0.08 -32.04 -0.24
CA ASP A 217 1.26 -31.60 -0.62
C ASP A 217 1.97 -30.93 0.56
N ILE A 218 1.25 -30.09 1.30
CA ILE A 218 1.74 -29.46 2.52
C ILE A 218 2.12 -30.53 3.55
N LYS A 219 1.31 -31.58 3.73
CA LYS A 219 1.62 -32.66 4.67
C LYS A 219 2.93 -33.38 4.31
N ARG A 220 3.19 -33.62 3.02
CA ARG A 220 4.45 -34.24 2.57
C ARG A 220 5.65 -33.34 2.84
N HIS A 221 5.46 -32.04 2.69
CA HIS A 221 6.50 -31.06 2.90
C HIS A 221 6.80 -30.81 4.40
N GLU A 222 5.77 -30.77 5.25
CA GLU A 222 5.90 -30.59 6.71
C GLU A 222 6.34 -31.88 7.44
N ALA A 223 5.94 -33.05 6.94
CA ALA A 223 6.26 -34.36 7.52
C ALA A 223 6.63 -35.38 6.42
N PRO A 224 7.84 -35.27 5.84
CA PRO A 224 8.26 -36.14 4.75
C PRO A 224 8.38 -37.59 5.21
N ARG A 225 7.84 -38.53 4.42
CA ARG A 225 7.70 -39.95 4.81
C ARG A 225 9.03 -40.59 5.23
N ASN A 226 10.10 -40.30 4.50
CA ASN A 226 11.45 -40.83 4.71
C ASN A 226 12.52 -39.72 4.70
N GLY A 227 12.16 -38.51 5.12
CA GLY A 227 13.05 -37.33 5.06
C GLY A 227 13.04 -36.62 3.70
N THR A 228 13.60 -35.41 3.68
CA THR A 228 13.52 -34.47 2.54
C THR A 228 14.21 -34.98 1.28
N VAL A 229 15.36 -35.64 1.41
CA VAL A 229 16.10 -36.23 0.26
C VAL A 229 15.26 -37.29 -0.45
N ALA A 230 14.51 -38.09 0.31
CA ALA A 230 13.70 -39.16 -0.25
C ALA A 230 12.46 -38.64 -0.99
N GLU A 231 11.85 -37.56 -0.49
CA GLU A 231 10.73 -36.92 -1.21
C GLU A 231 11.19 -36.15 -2.45
N ALA A 232 12.37 -35.52 -2.41
CA ALA A 232 12.93 -34.80 -3.56
C ALA A 232 13.19 -35.69 -4.80
N MET A 233 13.24 -37.02 -4.64
CA MET A 233 13.37 -37.95 -5.78
C MET A 233 12.11 -37.99 -6.68
N TRP A 234 10.98 -37.45 -6.22
CA TRP A 234 9.75 -37.33 -7.01
C TRP A 234 9.64 -36.01 -7.79
N ASP A 235 10.51 -35.04 -7.52
CA ASP A 235 10.48 -33.69 -8.10
C ASP A 235 11.25 -33.62 -9.45
N ALA A 236 10.89 -34.50 -10.39
CA ALA A 236 11.54 -34.64 -11.70
C ALA A 236 11.29 -33.46 -12.66
#